data_AF-Q5H4Z7-F1
#
_entry.id   AF-Q5H4Z7-F1
#
_cell.length_a   1.000
_cell.length_b   1.000
_cell.length_c   1.000
_cell.angle_alpha   90.00
_cell.angle_beta   90.00
_cell.angle_gamma   90.00
#
_symmetry.space_group_name_H-M   'P 1'
#
loop_
_entity.id
_entity.type
_entity.pdbx_description
1 polymer ?
#
loop_
_entity_poly.entity_id
_entity_poly.type
_entity_poly.pdbx_seq_one_letter_code
_entity_poly.pdbx_strand_id
1 'polypeptide(L)'
;MVMRQGVLCVDDRWVEPKADDRTRLIQFERQIRDGVPLAQAVGRAAADIAITALGEVAAGFSRNPEATRAQLANVREKIDIRLKQSFSKSQLTLVEIDDAIGALVAELLPQLIGDVVAGAVQSAITGNDVQLRSLDGLEARIERLVEPQARALRPRAQQWCRRLEALDGLDNALAYRLPSGEPLQLLRVDRRTVK
;
A
#
# COMPACT_ATOMS: atom_id res chain seq x y z
N MET A 1 23.07 -6.07 2.14
CA MET A 1 23.40 -5.31 3.36
C MET A 1 22.51 -5.78 4.51
N VAL A 2 23.06 -5.91 5.72
CA VAL A 2 22.32 -6.33 6.93
C VAL A 2 22.64 -5.39 8.09
N MET A 3 21.64 -5.05 8.91
CA MET A 3 21.81 -4.31 10.16
C MET A 3 21.28 -5.12 11.33
N ARG A 4 22.06 -5.24 12.40
CA ARG A 4 21.63 -5.92 13.62
C ARG A 4 22.35 -5.35 14.84
N GLN A 5 21.59 -4.86 15.81
CA GLN A 5 22.09 -4.38 17.10
C GLN A 5 23.17 -3.29 16.96
N GLY A 6 23.02 -2.43 15.94
CA GLY A 6 23.95 -1.34 15.64
C GLY A 6 25.24 -1.77 14.93
N VAL A 7 25.32 -3.02 14.46
CA VAL A 7 26.39 -3.50 13.59
C VAL A 7 25.88 -3.56 12.16
N LEU A 8 26.71 -3.14 11.21
CA LEU A 8 26.39 -3.08 9.79
C LEU A 8 27.21 -4.13 9.03
N CYS A 9 26.58 -4.84 8.10
CA CYS A 9 27.24 -5.67 7.12
C CYS A 9 27.01 -5.08 5.72
N VAL A 10 28.08 -4.54 5.12
CA VAL A 10 28.10 -3.94 3.77
C VAL A 10 28.97 -4.82 2.88
N ASP A 11 28.45 -5.26 1.74
CA ASP A 11 29.17 -6.11 0.77
C ASP A 11 29.87 -7.31 1.42
N ASP A 12 29.13 -8.05 2.27
CA ASP A 12 29.59 -9.20 3.06
C ASP A 12 30.73 -8.91 4.05
N ARG A 13 31.00 -7.63 4.34
CA ARG A 13 31.95 -7.19 5.36
C ARG A 13 31.24 -6.58 6.55
N TRP A 14 31.50 -7.15 7.71
CA TRP A 14 31.09 -6.57 8.98
C TRP A 14 31.90 -5.32 9.26
N VAL A 15 31.19 -4.23 9.52
CA VAL A 15 31.73 -2.93 9.89
C VAL A 15 31.28 -2.63 11.31
N GLU A 16 32.22 -2.26 12.16
CA GLU A 16 31.94 -1.75 13.48
C GLU A 16 31.89 -0.21 13.42
N PRO A 17 30.70 0.41 13.49
CA PRO A 17 30.57 1.85 13.41
C PRO A 17 31.11 2.50 14.69
N LYS A 18 31.46 3.79 14.60
CA LYS A 18 31.79 4.59 15.80
C LYS A 18 30.62 4.58 16.79
N ALA A 19 30.90 4.82 18.07
CA ALA A 19 29.91 4.76 19.15
C ALA A 19 28.62 5.59 18.88
N ASP A 20 28.77 6.78 18.30
CA ASP A 20 27.63 7.63 17.95
C ASP A 20 26.77 7.02 16.83
N ASP A 21 27.40 6.48 15.79
CA ASP A 21 26.69 5.84 14.67
C ASP A 21 26.05 4.53 15.10
N ARG A 22 26.71 3.76 15.98
CA ARG A 22 26.11 2.59 16.60
C ARG A 22 24.83 2.94 17.36
N THR A 23 24.84 4.05 18.11
CA THR A 23 23.64 4.56 18.81
C THR A 23 22.53 4.93 17.83
N ARG A 24 22.85 5.65 16.74
CA ARG A 24 21.90 6.02 15.69
C ARG A 24 21.30 4.80 14.99
N LEU A 25 22.12 3.80 14.66
CA LEU A 25 21.67 2.56 14.04
C LEU A 25 20.75 1.75 14.95
N ILE A 26 21.07 1.64 16.25
CA ILE A 26 20.18 1.01 17.23
C ILE A 26 18.84 1.76 17.31
N GLN A 27 18.86 3.09 17.29
CA GLN A 27 17.66 3.90 17.29
C GLN A 27 16.83 3.71 16.01
N PHE A 28 17.49 3.67 14.84
CA PHE A 28 16.88 3.41 13.55
C PHE A 28 16.19 2.04 13.53
N GLU A 29 16.89 0.98 13.93
CA GLU A 29 16.34 -0.39 14.01
C GLU A 29 15.09 -0.46 14.91
N ARG A 30 15.14 0.21 16.07
CA ARG A 30 14.00 0.26 17.01
C ARG A 30 12.82 1.02 16.40
N GLN A 31 13.06 2.20 15.82
CA GLN A 31 11.99 3.02 15.24
C GLN A 31 11.33 2.36 14.03
N ILE A 32 12.08 1.61 13.21
CA ILE A 32 11.53 0.78 12.14
C ILE A 32 10.58 -0.27 12.72
N ARG A 33 11.03 -1.04 13.72
CA ARG A 33 10.22 -2.09 14.36
C ARG A 33 8.96 -1.52 15.02
N ASP A 34 9.10 -0.42 15.75
CA ASP A 34 8.00 0.25 16.43
C ASP A 34 7.04 0.95 15.44
N GLY A 35 7.51 1.18 14.21
CA GLY A 35 6.74 1.73 13.09
C GLY A 35 5.85 0.72 12.38
N VAL A 36 6.19 -0.58 12.43
CA VAL A 36 5.47 -1.64 11.70
C VAL A 36 3.96 -1.65 11.96
N PRO A 37 3.45 -1.57 13.21
CA PRO A 37 2.01 -1.56 13.46
C PRO A 37 1.28 -0.37 12.84
N LEU A 38 1.92 0.81 12.81
CA LEU A 38 1.34 1.99 12.17
C LEU A 38 1.33 1.85 10.65
N ALA A 39 2.42 1.35 10.06
CA ALA A 39 2.49 1.08 8.62
C ALA A 39 1.42 0.06 8.18
N GLN A 40 1.22 -1.02 8.96
CA GLN A 40 0.13 -1.99 8.77
C GLN A 40 -1.24 -1.31 8.78
N ALA A 41 -1.52 -0.48 9.79
CA ALA A 41 -2.80 0.19 9.93
C ALA A 41 -3.09 1.17 8.79
N VAL A 42 -2.06 1.91 8.33
CA VAL A 42 -2.17 2.82 7.18
C VAL A 42 -2.38 2.04 5.89
N GLY A 43 -1.58 1.00 5.63
CA GLY A 43 -1.68 0.17 4.43
C GLY A 43 -3.02 -0.53 4.31
N ARG A 44 -3.53 -1.10 5.42
CA ARG A 44 -4.87 -1.72 5.45
C ARG A 44 -5.97 -0.72 5.15
N ALA A 45 -5.95 0.45 5.78
CA ALA A 45 -6.97 1.47 5.55
C ALA A 45 -6.94 2.00 4.11
N ALA A 46 -5.74 2.16 3.52
CA ALA A 46 -5.61 2.54 2.11
C ALA A 46 -6.16 1.46 1.18
N ALA A 47 -5.84 0.19 1.43
CA ALA A 47 -6.40 -0.93 0.67
C ALA A 47 -7.93 -1.01 0.79
N ASP A 48 -8.47 -0.81 1.99
CA ASP A 48 -9.91 -0.80 2.23
C ASP A 48 -10.62 0.29 1.41
N ILE A 49 -10.05 1.49 1.35
CA ILE A 49 -10.54 2.60 0.52
C ILE A 49 -10.53 2.23 -0.97
N ALA A 50 -9.39 1.69 -1.44
CA ALA A 50 -9.24 1.30 -2.85
C ALA A 50 -10.26 0.22 -3.24
N ILE A 51 -10.46 -0.79 -2.41
CA ILE A 51 -11.47 -1.85 -2.64
C ILE A 51 -12.88 -1.28 -2.65
N THR A 52 -13.20 -0.34 -1.74
CA THR A 52 -14.50 0.34 -1.74
C THR A 52 -14.72 1.10 -3.06
N ALA A 53 -13.73 1.82 -3.57
CA ALA A 53 -13.82 2.52 -4.85
C ALA A 53 -13.97 1.55 -6.03
N LEU A 54 -13.09 0.54 -6.13
CA LEU A 54 -13.19 -0.51 -7.16
C LEU A 54 -14.54 -1.21 -7.11
N GLY A 55 -15.09 -1.41 -5.91
CA GLY A 55 -16.35 -2.11 -5.74
C GLY A 55 -17.55 -1.37 -6.30
N GLU A 56 -17.55 -0.04 -6.23
CA GLU A 56 -18.61 0.75 -6.83
C GLU A 56 -18.50 0.79 -8.36
N VAL A 57 -17.27 0.83 -8.89
CA VAL A 57 -17.02 0.70 -10.34
C VAL A 57 -17.48 -0.66 -10.84
N ALA A 58 -17.04 -1.74 -10.20
CA ALA A 58 -17.44 -3.11 -10.52
C ALA A 58 -18.95 -3.32 -10.43
N ALA A 59 -19.59 -2.81 -9.36
CA ALA A 59 -21.04 -2.86 -9.21
C ALA A 59 -21.78 -2.05 -10.29
N GLY A 60 -21.19 -0.97 -10.80
CA GLY A 60 -21.74 -0.18 -11.91
C GLY A 60 -21.77 -0.96 -13.24
N PHE A 61 -20.81 -1.86 -13.48
CA PHE A 61 -20.78 -2.68 -14.70
C PHE A 61 -21.45 -4.06 -14.54
N SER A 62 -21.79 -4.46 -13.32
CA SER A 62 -22.33 -5.78 -13.01
C SER A 62 -23.83 -5.90 -13.27
N ARG A 63 -24.26 -7.06 -13.76
CA ARG A 63 -25.68 -7.45 -13.85
C ARG A 63 -26.27 -7.84 -12.50
N ASN A 64 -25.42 -8.20 -11.53
CA ASN A 64 -25.80 -8.47 -10.15
C ASN A 64 -24.88 -7.69 -9.17
N PRO A 65 -25.17 -6.40 -8.93
CA PRO A 65 -24.35 -5.54 -8.08
C PRO A 65 -24.15 -6.06 -6.65
N GLU A 66 -25.14 -6.75 -6.08
CA GLU A 66 -25.05 -7.31 -4.73
C GLU A 66 -24.07 -8.49 -4.67
N ALA A 67 -24.14 -9.42 -5.64
CA ALA A 67 -23.19 -10.52 -5.74
C ALA A 67 -21.75 -10.03 -5.97
N THR A 68 -21.56 -9.00 -6.81
CA THR A 68 -20.26 -8.37 -7.03
C THR A 68 -19.71 -7.76 -5.73
N ARG A 69 -20.55 -7.05 -4.97
CA ARG A 69 -20.16 -6.51 -3.65
C ARG A 69 -19.77 -7.61 -2.66
N ALA A 70 -20.50 -8.74 -2.65
CA ALA A 70 -20.16 -9.89 -1.79
C ALA A 70 -18.82 -10.53 -2.17
N GLN A 71 -18.52 -10.67 -3.48
CA GLN A 71 -17.22 -11.18 -3.95
C GLN A 71 -16.05 -10.27 -3.52
N LEU A 72 -16.26 -8.95 -3.55
CA LEU A 72 -15.26 -7.97 -3.10
C LEU A 72 -15.00 -8.01 -1.60
N ALA A 73 -15.97 -8.44 -0.79
CA ALA A 73 -15.73 -8.68 0.64
C ALA A 73 -14.72 -9.82 0.86
N ASN A 74 -14.81 -10.90 0.07
CA ASN A 74 -13.83 -12.00 0.12
C ASN A 74 -12.43 -11.55 -0.33
N VAL A 75 -12.37 -10.66 -1.34
CA VAL A 75 -11.13 -10.03 -1.79
C VAL A 75 -10.48 -9.21 -0.67
N ARG A 76 -11.28 -8.41 0.03
CA ARG A 76 -10.83 -7.62 1.19
C ARG A 76 -10.21 -8.49 2.27
N GLU A 77 -10.84 -9.62 2.59
CA GLU A 77 -10.31 -10.56 3.59
C GLU A 77 -8.96 -11.14 3.16
N LYS A 78 -8.83 -11.57 1.89
CA LYS A 78 -7.56 -12.07 1.35
C LYS A 78 -6.44 -11.03 1.41
N ILE A 79 -6.76 -9.76 1.11
CA ILE A 79 -5.80 -8.65 1.22
C ILE A 79 -5.37 -8.41 2.66
N ASP A 80 -6.30 -8.41 3.62
CA ASP A 80 -5.96 -8.23 5.05
C ASP A 80 -5.05 -9.35 5.55
N ILE A 81 -5.31 -10.60 5.16
CA ILE A 81 -4.45 -11.75 5.49
C ILE A 81 -3.05 -11.57 4.88
N ARG A 82 -2.96 -11.24 3.58
CA ARG A 82 -1.67 -11.04 2.91
C ARG A 82 -0.88 -9.88 3.52
N LEU A 83 -1.52 -8.75 3.82
CA LEU A 83 -0.88 -7.63 4.50
C LEU A 83 -0.32 -8.06 5.85
N LYS A 84 -1.12 -8.73 6.70
CA LYS A 84 -0.65 -9.26 8.00
C LYS A 84 0.55 -10.19 7.84
N GLN A 85 0.51 -11.09 6.86
CA GLN A 85 1.61 -12.03 6.58
C GLN A 85 2.89 -11.30 6.13
N SER A 86 2.78 -10.34 5.23
CA SER A 86 3.90 -9.56 4.69
C SER A 86 4.72 -8.86 5.78
N PHE A 87 4.05 -8.34 6.81
CA PHE A 87 4.71 -7.67 7.94
C PHE A 87 5.14 -8.62 9.07
N SER A 88 4.68 -9.88 9.06
CA SER A 88 5.08 -10.90 10.05
C SER A 88 6.42 -11.56 9.75
N LYS A 89 6.90 -11.46 8.50
CA LYS A 89 8.23 -11.94 8.14
C LYS A 89 9.26 -10.99 8.76
N SER A 90 10.12 -11.53 9.61
CA SER A 90 11.22 -10.81 10.29
C SER A 90 12.26 -10.18 9.36
N GLN A 91 12.12 -10.41 8.05
CA GLN A 91 12.80 -9.70 7.00
C GLN A 91 11.79 -8.73 6.41
N LEU A 92 11.89 -7.45 6.81
CA LEU A 92 11.31 -6.34 6.06
C LEU A 92 12.10 -6.21 4.75
N THR A 93 12.06 -7.24 3.91
CA THR A 93 12.33 -7.09 2.49
C THR A 93 11.26 -6.11 2.01
N LEU A 94 11.63 -5.12 1.18
CA LEU A 94 10.69 -4.21 0.57
C LEU A 94 9.62 -5.06 -0.11
N VAL A 95 8.51 -5.29 0.59
CA VAL A 95 7.50 -6.24 0.13
C VAL A 95 7.01 -5.65 -1.18
N GLU A 96 6.96 -6.49 -2.22
CA GLU A 96 6.31 -6.23 -3.50
C GLU A 96 4.80 -6.09 -3.27
N ILE A 97 4.40 -5.11 -2.45
CA ILE A 97 3.00 -4.79 -2.15
C ILE A 97 2.32 -4.38 -3.44
N ASP A 98 3.04 -3.66 -4.31
CA ASP A 98 2.59 -3.29 -5.64
C ASP A 98 2.32 -4.52 -6.52
N ASP A 99 3.19 -5.54 -6.53
CA ASP A 99 2.95 -6.76 -7.32
C ASP A 99 1.84 -7.62 -6.71
N ALA A 100 1.74 -7.66 -5.38
CA ALA A 100 0.66 -8.38 -4.69
C ALA A 100 -0.71 -7.76 -4.94
N ILE A 101 -0.79 -6.42 -5.01
CA ILE A 101 -1.99 -5.66 -5.38
C ILE A 101 -2.26 -5.81 -6.88
N GLY A 102 -1.24 -5.68 -7.72
CA GLY A 102 -1.32 -5.82 -9.18
C GLY A 102 -1.82 -7.20 -9.60
N ALA A 103 -1.32 -8.26 -8.97
CA ALA A 103 -1.79 -9.63 -9.18
C ALA A 103 -3.25 -9.81 -8.76
N LEU A 104 -3.68 -9.16 -7.68
CA LEU A 104 -5.06 -9.19 -7.22
C LEU A 104 -6.00 -8.45 -8.17
N VAL A 105 -5.60 -7.29 -8.67
CA VAL A 105 -6.33 -6.56 -9.71
C VAL A 105 -6.40 -7.39 -11.00
N ALA A 106 -5.29 -8.03 -11.40
CA ALA A 106 -5.22 -8.91 -12.57
C ALA A 106 -6.05 -10.19 -12.42
N GLU A 107 -6.22 -10.72 -11.20
CA GLU A 107 -7.08 -11.88 -10.91
C GLU A 107 -8.57 -11.51 -10.96
N LEU A 108 -8.91 -10.26 -10.61
CA LEU A 108 -10.29 -9.78 -10.55
C LEU A 108 -10.82 -9.22 -11.87
N LEU A 109 -9.94 -8.63 -12.69
CA LEU A 109 -10.30 -8.09 -14.00
C LEU A 109 -11.03 -9.11 -14.92
N PRO A 110 -10.59 -10.37 -15.06
CA PRO A 110 -11.27 -11.36 -15.89
C PRO A 110 -12.68 -11.72 -15.41
N GLN A 111 -12.91 -11.73 -14.09
CA GLN A 111 -14.24 -11.99 -13.52
C GLN A 111 -15.20 -10.82 -13.76
N LEU A 112 -14.68 -9.59 -13.83
CA LEU A 112 -15.45 -8.40 -14.20
C LEU A 112 -15.73 -8.31 -15.71
N ILE A 113 -14.86 -8.87 -16.56
CA ILE A 113 -15.04 -8.89 -18.02
C ILE A 113 -16.07 -9.94 -18.48
N GLY A 114 -16.28 -11.01 -17.71
CA GLY A 114 -17.27 -12.05 -18.02
C GLY A 114 -18.72 -11.55 -18.08
N ASP A 115 -19.07 -10.53 -17.29
CA ASP A 115 -20.41 -9.95 -17.28
C ASP A 115 -20.66 -8.87 -18.34
N VAL A 116 -19.60 -8.20 -18.79
CA VAL A 116 -19.65 -7.16 -19.83
C VAL A 116 -19.90 -7.77 -21.22
N VAL A 117 -19.24 -8.88 -21.55
CA VAL A 117 -19.39 -9.55 -22.87
C VAL A 117 -20.80 -10.13 -23.05
N ALA A 118 -21.35 -10.76 -22.02
CA ALA A 118 -22.68 -11.35 -22.09
C ALA A 118 -23.81 -10.29 -21.99
N GLY A 119 -23.54 -9.09 -21.47
CA GLY A 119 -24.45 -7.94 -21.56
C GLY A 119 -24.53 -7.37 -22.98
N ALA A 120 -23.39 -7.23 -23.67
CA ALA A 120 -23.32 -6.70 -25.03
C ALA A 120 -24.06 -7.58 -26.06
N VAL A 121 -23.94 -8.91 -25.93
CA VAL A 121 -24.64 -9.86 -26.83
C VAL A 121 -26.16 -9.79 -26.64
N GLN A 122 -26.66 -9.72 -25.41
CA GLN A 122 -28.10 -9.61 -25.15
C GLN A 122 -28.67 -8.24 -25.58
N SER A 123 -27.91 -7.14 -25.43
CA SER A 123 -28.32 -5.81 -25.91
C SER A 123 -28.44 -5.75 -27.44
N ALA A 124 -27.53 -6.41 -28.16
CA ALA A 124 -27.62 -6.56 -29.61
C ALA A 124 -28.85 -7.39 -30.05
N ILE A 125 -29.29 -8.34 -29.21
CA ILE A 125 -30.44 -9.22 -29.48
C ILE A 125 -31.78 -8.57 -29.07
N THR A 126 -31.79 -7.77 -28.01
CA THR A 126 -33.03 -7.22 -27.43
C THR A 126 -33.35 -5.80 -27.88
N GLY A 127 -32.43 -5.10 -28.54
CA GLY A 127 -32.62 -3.73 -29.05
C GLY A 127 -32.84 -2.67 -27.99
N ASN A 128 -32.83 -3.06 -26.71
CA ASN A 128 -32.78 -2.14 -25.60
C ASN A 128 -31.32 -1.79 -25.38
N ASP A 129 -31.00 -0.50 -25.47
CA ASP A 129 -29.76 0.05 -24.95
C ASP A 129 -29.73 -0.26 -23.44
N VAL A 130 -29.14 -1.38 -23.06
CA VAL A 130 -28.95 -1.76 -21.65
C VAL A 130 -27.86 -0.84 -21.11
N GLN A 131 -28.31 0.36 -20.75
CA GLN A 131 -27.96 1.02 -19.51
C GLN A 131 -26.52 1.52 -19.40
N LEU A 132 -26.20 2.55 -20.20
CA LEU A 132 -25.26 3.60 -19.79
C LEU A 132 -25.71 4.36 -18.52
N ARG A 133 -26.94 4.14 -18.02
CA ARG A 133 -27.46 4.72 -16.77
C ARG A 133 -26.72 4.28 -15.50
N SER A 134 -25.88 3.24 -15.53
CA SER A 134 -25.22 2.74 -14.33
C SER A 134 -24.01 3.57 -13.85
N LEU A 135 -23.48 4.42 -14.74
CA LEU A 135 -22.37 5.33 -14.43
C LEU A 135 -22.84 6.71 -13.97
N ASP A 136 -24.11 7.04 -14.18
CA ASP A 136 -24.71 8.30 -13.73
C ASP A 136 -24.62 8.40 -12.20
N GLY A 137 -23.87 9.40 -11.73
CA GLY A 137 -23.64 9.61 -10.30
C GLY A 137 -22.70 8.59 -9.63
N LEU A 138 -21.99 7.75 -10.39
CA LEU A 138 -20.98 6.83 -9.87
C LEU A 138 -19.87 7.57 -9.13
N GLU A 139 -19.34 8.64 -9.73
CA GLU A 139 -18.32 9.49 -9.10
C GLU A 139 -18.81 10.06 -7.76
N ALA A 140 -20.01 10.65 -7.74
CA ALA A 140 -20.61 11.19 -6.51
C ALA A 140 -20.86 10.11 -5.43
N ARG A 141 -21.13 8.86 -5.83
CA ARG A 141 -21.24 7.72 -4.90
C ARG A 141 -19.88 7.30 -4.35
N ILE A 142 -18.88 7.16 -5.21
CA ILE A 142 -17.50 6.85 -4.81
C ILE A 142 -17.01 7.92 -3.84
N GLU A 143 -17.14 9.21 -4.19
CA GLU A 143 -16.79 10.35 -3.35
C GLU A 143 -17.45 10.23 -1.96
N ARG A 144 -18.76 10.00 -1.91
CA ARG A 144 -19.53 9.89 -0.66
C ARG A 144 -19.03 8.76 0.24
N LEU A 145 -18.54 7.66 -0.34
CA LEU A 145 -18.07 6.49 0.40
C LEU A 145 -16.58 6.60 0.79
N VAL A 146 -15.75 7.10 -0.12
CA VAL A 146 -14.29 7.18 0.01
C VAL A 146 -13.87 8.37 0.87
N GLU A 147 -14.46 9.54 0.64
CA GLU A 147 -13.98 10.78 1.25
C GLU A 147 -14.02 10.76 2.80
N PRO A 148 -15.06 10.23 3.47
CA PRO A 148 -15.02 10.05 4.93
C PRO A 148 -13.90 9.11 5.40
N GLN A 149 -13.65 8.03 4.66
CA GLN A 149 -12.58 7.06 4.99
C GLN A 149 -11.20 7.69 4.80
N ALA A 150 -11.01 8.43 3.71
CA ALA A 150 -9.77 9.17 3.42
C ALA A 150 -9.48 10.23 4.50
N ARG A 151 -10.51 10.98 4.92
CA ARG A 151 -10.40 11.93 6.05
C ARG A 151 -10.01 11.23 7.35
N ALA A 152 -10.59 10.07 7.64
CA ALA A 152 -10.26 9.28 8.83
C ALA A 152 -8.83 8.70 8.79
N LEU A 153 -8.31 8.36 7.61
CA LEU A 153 -6.95 7.86 7.41
C LEU A 153 -5.88 8.96 7.58
N ARG A 154 -6.20 10.20 7.18
CA ARG A 154 -5.24 11.30 7.08
C ARG A 154 -4.35 11.50 8.32
N PRO A 155 -4.85 11.51 9.57
CA PRO A 155 -4.00 11.70 10.75
C PRO A 155 -2.96 10.60 10.92
N ARG A 156 -3.33 9.34 10.63
CA ARG A 156 -2.43 8.18 10.72
C ARG A 156 -1.38 8.21 9.62
N ALA A 157 -1.78 8.57 8.40
CA ALA A 157 -0.84 8.75 7.29
C ALA A 157 0.18 9.87 7.60
N GLN A 158 -0.25 11.02 8.12
CA GLN A 158 0.64 12.10 8.53
C GLN A 158 1.58 11.68 9.67
N GLN A 159 1.09 10.91 10.64
CA GLN A 159 1.93 10.35 11.70
C GLN A 159 3.01 9.43 11.13
N TRP A 160 2.65 8.60 10.13
CA TRP A 160 3.58 7.73 9.44
C TRP A 160 4.65 8.51 8.68
N CYS A 161 4.25 9.54 7.92
CA CYS A 161 5.20 10.44 7.23
C CYS A 161 6.22 11.05 8.21
N ARG A 162 5.77 11.60 9.34
CA ARG A 162 6.67 12.17 10.36
C ARG A 162 7.65 11.14 10.94
N ARG A 163 7.24 9.87 11.07
CA ARG A 163 8.15 8.80 11.51
C ARG A 163 9.20 8.46 10.45
N LEU A 164 8.80 8.41 9.18
CA LEU A 164 9.73 8.21 8.08
C LEU A 164 10.75 9.37 7.99
N GLU A 165 10.30 10.62 8.18
CA GLU A 165 11.19 11.78 8.24
C GLU A 165 12.19 11.71 9.40
N ALA A 166 11.76 11.21 10.57
CA ALA A 166 12.65 11.00 11.70
C ALA A 166 13.71 9.91 11.42
N LEU A 167 13.31 8.83 10.76
CA LEU A 167 14.21 7.75 10.32
C LEU A 167 15.23 8.24 9.28
N ASP A 168 14.78 9.01 8.28
CA ASP A 168 15.63 9.68 7.29
C ASP A 168 16.62 10.63 7.97
N GLY A 169 16.19 11.36 9.00
CA GLY A 169 17.09 12.18 9.82
C GLY A 169 18.18 11.38 10.55
N LEU A 170 17.86 10.19 11.07
CA LEU A 170 18.84 9.31 11.72
C LEU A 170 19.86 8.77 10.72
N ASP A 171 19.41 8.36 9.54
CA ASP A 171 20.26 7.87 8.45
C ASP A 171 21.20 8.97 7.94
N ASN A 172 20.67 10.17 7.66
CA ASN A 172 21.45 11.32 7.21
C ASN A 172 22.47 11.81 8.25
N ALA A 173 22.25 11.54 9.54
CA ALA A 173 23.16 11.89 10.63
C ALA A 173 24.31 10.89 10.84
N LEU A 174 24.32 9.76 10.12
CA LEU A 174 25.42 8.81 10.20
C LEU A 174 26.72 9.43 9.65
N ALA A 175 27.80 9.31 10.41
CA ALA A 175 29.14 9.73 9.97
C ALA A 175 29.79 8.68 9.06
N TYR A 176 29.39 7.41 9.18
CA TYR A 176 29.83 6.33 8.31
C TYR A 176 29.60 6.66 6.82
N ARG A 177 30.60 6.32 6.01
CA ARG A 177 30.55 6.42 4.54
C ARG A 177 30.93 5.07 3.96
N LEU A 178 30.27 4.73 2.85
CA LEU A 178 30.63 3.57 2.04
C LEU A 178 32.07 3.72 1.53
N PRO A 179 32.71 2.64 1.06
CA PRO A 179 34.03 2.72 0.41
C PRO A 179 34.07 3.69 -0.79
N SER A 180 32.93 3.92 -1.44
CA SER A 180 32.75 4.94 -2.50
C SER A 180 32.80 6.39 -2.00
N GLY A 181 32.77 6.61 -0.69
CA GLY A 181 32.66 7.92 -0.05
C GLY A 181 31.21 8.41 0.12
N GLU A 182 30.23 7.66 -0.39
CA GLU A 182 28.81 8.01 -0.32
C GLU A 182 28.21 7.75 1.07
N PRO A 183 27.14 8.47 1.46
CA PRO A 183 26.37 8.12 2.65
C PRO A 183 25.74 6.73 2.51
N LEU A 184 25.43 6.11 3.64
CA LEU A 184 24.80 4.78 3.66
C LEU A 184 23.43 4.75 2.98
N GLN A 185 22.65 5.84 3.12
CA GLN A 185 21.36 6.05 2.47
C GLN A 185 20.41 4.83 2.58
N LEU A 186 20.12 4.44 3.82
CA LEU A 186 19.15 3.40 4.16
C LEU A 186 17.72 3.75 3.75
N LEU A 187 17.36 5.03 3.88
CA LEU A 187 16.03 5.56 3.58
C LEU A 187 16.18 6.95 2.99
N ARG A 188 15.36 7.29 2.00
CA ARG A 188 15.22 8.66 1.51
C ARG A 188 13.75 9.02 1.51
N VAL A 189 13.40 10.12 2.16
CA VAL A 189 12.05 10.67 2.12
C VAL A 189 12.03 11.92 1.25
N ASP A 190 11.42 11.80 0.07
CA ASP A 190 11.17 12.96 -0.79
C ASP A 190 10.08 13.83 -0.19
N ARG A 191 10.47 14.99 0.33
CA ARG A 191 9.53 16.02 0.75
C ARG A 191 8.98 16.67 -0.50
N ARG A 192 7.86 16.18 -1.03
CA ARG A 192 7.09 16.96 -2.00
C ARG A 192 6.65 18.24 -1.29
N THR A 193 7.29 19.35 -1.65
CA THR A 193 6.82 20.68 -1.30
C THR A 193 5.48 20.85 -1.99
N VAL A 194 4.39 20.74 -1.23
CA VAL A 194 3.08 21.16 -1.71
C VAL A 194 3.18 22.67 -1.91
N LYS A 195 3.21 23.08 -3.18
CA LYS A 195 3.18 24.48 -3.61
C LYS A 195 1.77 25.02 -3.48
#